data_AF-A0A3Q2Q3E3-F1
#
_entry.id   AF-A0A3Q2Q3E3-F1
#
_cell.length_a   1.000
_cell.length_b   1.000
_cell.length_c   1.000
_cell.angle_alpha   90.00
_cell.angle_beta   90.00
_cell.angle_gamma   90.00
#
_symmetry.space_group_name_H-M   'P 1'
#
loop_
_entity.id
_entity.type
_entity.pdbx_description
1 polymer ?
#
loop_
_entity_poly.entity_id
_entity_poly.type
_entity_poly.pdbx_seq_one_letter_code
_entity_poly.pdbx_strand_id
1 'polypeptide(L)'
;MELHILEHSLKVASIEKEGIEICTHGLIKLAFLASKTRCKFFSLTETPEDYTIIVDEEGFKGEGLSLIVPACFQASGALISVFTCATPSVTLELSVYLNISVFFFFSWVIFRLQVRERDLPMVMHTLSSEFTLFRVVNGETVAAHNLGITNGFVKPKLVPRPIIHPLSSPSNMFCVTSLDPDTLPSVATLLMDVMFYSGGIVVIQSHFRLFPNNVLFTSASGELWKMVRIGGQPLGFDECGIVAQISEPLATADIPAYYISTFKFDHALVPEENIQSVIRALRTESTAAQ
;
A
#
# COMPACT_ATOMS: atom_id res chain seq x y z
N MET A 1 18.65 0.03 -11.79
CA MET A 1 17.19 0.24 -11.76
C MET A 1 16.91 1.70 -11.52
N GLU A 2 15.74 2.21 -11.90
CA GLU A 2 15.37 3.62 -11.68
C GLU A 2 14.41 3.74 -10.50
N LEU A 3 14.55 4.84 -9.76
CA LEU A 3 13.70 5.16 -8.64
C LEU A 3 13.15 6.56 -8.80
N HIS A 4 11.82 6.73 -8.89
CA HIS A 4 11.21 8.05 -9.07
C HIS A 4 10.49 8.51 -7.80
N ILE A 5 10.88 9.68 -7.29
CA ILE A 5 10.26 10.41 -6.19
C ILE A 5 9.12 11.25 -6.77
N LEU A 6 7.87 10.91 -6.44
CA LEU A 6 6.70 11.65 -6.93
C LEU A 6 6.41 12.90 -6.08
N GLU A 7 5.80 13.92 -6.71
CA GLU A 7 5.31 15.18 -6.10
C GLU A 7 3.99 15.03 -5.33
N HIS A 8 3.85 13.95 -4.56
CA HIS A 8 2.64 13.73 -3.78
C HIS A 8 2.97 13.78 -2.29
N SER A 9 2.49 14.84 -1.62
CA SER A 9 2.36 14.87 -0.16
C SER A 9 1.05 14.17 0.19
N LEU A 10 1.17 12.98 0.75
CA LEU A 10 0.05 12.10 1.07
C LEU A 10 -0.25 12.12 2.57
N LYS A 11 -1.54 12.04 2.91
CA LYS A 11 -2.07 11.85 4.25
C LYS A 11 -2.66 10.45 4.36
N VAL A 12 -2.43 9.80 5.50
CA VAL A 12 -3.07 8.53 5.86
C VAL A 12 -4.02 8.80 7.02
N ALA A 13 -5.25 8.32 6.92
CA ALA A 13 -6.25 8.40 7.97
C ALA A 13 -7.12 7.15 8.02
N SER A 14 -7.85 6.99 9.12
CA SER A 14 -8.85 5.94 9.31
C SER A 14 -10.24 6.57 9.44
N ILE A 15 -11.26 5.86 9.00
CA ILE A 15 -12.66 6.22 9.19
C ILE A 15 -13.30 5.01 9.86
N GLU A 16 -13.83 5.20 11.07
CA GLU A 16 -14.58 4.15 11.76
C GLU A 16 -15.79 3.72 10.93
N LYS A 17 -16.21 2.47 11.06
CA LYS A 17 -17.32 1.91 10.28
C LYS A 17 -18.59 2.75 10.35
N GLU A 18 -18.92 3.23 11.55
CA GLU A 18 -20.09 4.07 11.80
C GLU A 18 -19.95 5.50 11.22
N GLY A 19 -18.72 5.97 11.01
CA GLY A 19 -18.43 7.29 10.47
C GLY A 19 -18.46 7.39 8.95
N ILE A 20 -18.58 6.26 8.23
CA ILE A 20 -18.50 6.24 6.77
C ILE A 20 -19.63 7.04 6.10
N GLU A 21 -20.82 7.07 6.72
CA GLU A 21 -21.99 7.81 6.23
C GLU A 21 -21.68 9.31 6.08
N ILE A 22 -20.98 9.86 7.07
CA ILE A 22 -20.60 11.28 7.11
C ILE A 22 -19.57 11.60 6.01
N CYS A 23 -18.70 10.64 5.70
CA CYS A 23 -17.65 10.77 4.68
C CYS A 23 -18.12 10.42 3.25
N THR A 24 -19.31 9.84 3.09
CA THR A 24 -19.76 9.25 1.83
C THR A 24 -19.76 10.26 0.67
N HIS A 25 -20.22 11.50 0.91
CA HIS A 25 -20.20 12.55 -0.11
C HIS A 25 -18.78 12.84 -0.63
N GLY A 26 -17.82 13.00 0.29
CA GLY A 26 -16.42 13.25 -0.06
C GLY A 26 -15.79 12.07 -0.79
N LEU A 27 -16.03 10.84 -0.30
CA LEU A 27 -15.50 9.62 -0.90
C LEU A 27 -16.07 9.37 -2.31
N ILE A 28 -17.36 9.60 -2.54
CA ILE A 28 -17.97 9.48 -3.88
C ILE A 28 -17.32 10.47 -4.84
N LYS A 29 -17.11 11.72 -4.40
CA LYS A 29 -16.49 12.74 -5.26
C LYS A 29 -15.04 12.39 -5.61
N LEU A 30 -14.26 11.88 -4.65
CA LEU A 30 -12.89 11.42 -4.88
C LEU A 30 -12.84 10.19 -5.79
N ALA A 31 -13.72 9.21 -5.60
CA ALA A 31 -13.69 7.95 -6.33
C ALA A 31 -14.28 8.05 -7.75
N PHE A 32 -15.38 8.79 -7.94
CA PHE A 32 -16.16 8.75 -9.18
C PHE A 32 -16.17 10.06 -9.97
N LEU A 33 -15.77 11.17 -9.37
CA LEU A 33 -15.87 12.51 -9.97
C LEU A 33 -14.49 13.17 -10.11
N ALA A 34 -13.55 12.48 -10.77
CA ALA A 34 -12.17 12.96 -10.96
C ALA A 34 -12.09 14.38 -11.56
N SER A 35 -13.04 14.77 -12.42
CA SER A 35 -13.12 16.13 -13.00
C SER A 35 -13.59 17.22 -12.03
N LYS A 36 -14.05 16.85 -10.83
CA LYS A 36 -14.58 17.74 -9.80
C LYS A 36 -13.64 17.92 -8.62
N THR A 37 -12.47 17.30 -8.64
CA THR A 37 -11.46 17.42 -7.60
C THR A 37 -10.08 17.72 -8.21
N ARG A 38 -9.21 18.35 -7.42
CA ARG A 38 -7.79 18.51 -7.76
C ARG A 38 -6.92 17.36 -7.23
N CYS A 39 -7.55 16.41 -6.52
CA CYS A 39 -6.92 15.21 -6.02
C CYS A 39 -6.34 14.38 -7.19
N LYS A 40 -5.05 14.10 -7.10
CA LYS A 40 -4.27 13.25 -8.02
C LYS A 40 -3.96 11.89 -7.42
N PHE A 41 -4.11 11.73 -6.10
CA PHE A 41 -3.91 10.46 -5.42
C PHE A 41 -5.03 10.18 -4.42
N PHE A 42 -5.71 9.05 -4.60
CA PHE A 42 -6.72 8.55 -3.69
C PHE A 42 -6.63 7.02 -3.62
N SER A 43 -6.65 6.49 -2.40
CA SER A 43 -6.79 5.07 -2.10
C SER A 43 -7.73 4.92 -0.92
N LEU A 44 -8.65 3.97 -1.02
CA LEU A 44 -9.56 3.58 0.03
C LEU A 44 -9.46 2.07 0.21
N THR A 45 -9.13 1.62 1.42
CA THR A 45 -9.06 0.21 1.76
C THR A 45 -10.02 -0.07 2.90
N GLU A 46 -10.98 -0.95 2.68
CA GLU A 46 -11.91 -1.41 3.70
C GLU A 46 -11.33 -2.61 4.45
N THR A 47 -11.32 -2.55 5.79
CA THR A 47 -11.00 -3.66 6.69
C THR A 47 -12.22 -3.99 7.56
N PRO A 48 -12.25 -5.09 8.34
CA PRO A 48 -13.27 -5.29 9.35
C PRO A 48 -13.31 -4.15 10.40
N GLU A 49 -12.17 -3.53 10.70
CA GLU A 49 -12.01 -2.57 11.78
C GLU A 49 -12.31 -1.12 11.37
N ASP A 50 -12.07 -0.75 10.11
CA ASP A 50 -12.18 0.63 9.62
C ASP A 50 -12.13 0.73 8.07
N TYR A 51 -12.16 1.96 7.59
CA TYR A 51 -11.73 2.32 6.24
C TYR A 51 -10.43 3.12 6.34
N THR A 52 -9.35 2.60 5.77
CA THR A 52 -8.11 3.36 5.61
C THR A 52 -8.18 4.20 4.35
N ILE A 53 -7.96 5.51 4.48
CA ILE A 53 -7.85 6.44 3.37
C ILE A 53 -6.41 6.94 3.23
N ILE A 54 -5.88 6.88 2.02
CA ILE A 54 -4.63 7.55 1.64
C ILE A 54 -4.97 8.56 0.55
N VAL A 55 -4.70 9.83 0.79
CA VAL A 55 -5.11 10.90 -0.11
C VAL A 55 -4.05 11.99 -0.15
N ASP A 56 -3.91 12.68 -1.28
CA ASP A 56 -3.05 13.87 -1.32
C ASP A 56 -3.64 15.08 -0.58
N GLU A 57 -2.84 16.13 -0.42
CA GLU A 57 -3.27 17.35 0.27
C GLU A 57 -4.51 18.02 -0.33
N GLU A 58 -4.69 17.96 -1.64
CA GLU A 58 -5.82 18.59 -2.33
C GLU A 58 -7.11 17.83 -2.03
N GLY A 59 -7.07 16.50 -2.11
CA GLY A 59 -8.20 15.65 -1.71
C GLY A 59 -8.50 15.75 -0.21
N PHE A 60 -7.49 15.91 0.63
CA PHE A 60 -7.68 16.09 2.07
C PHE A 60 -8.36 17.43 2.43
N LYS A 61 -7.97 18.53 1.76
CA LYS A 61 -8.49 19.89 2.01
C LYS A 61 -9.89 20.10 1.44
N GLY A 62 -10.14 19.64 0.21
CA GLY A 62 -11.27 20.08 -0.61
C GLY A 62 -12.65 19.51 -0.25
N GLU A 63 -12.72 18.52 0.64
CA GLU A 63 -13.87 17.59 0.66
C GLU A 63 -14.50 17.38 2.04
N GLY A 64 -14.27 18.27 3.01
CA GLY A 64 -14.81 18.14 4.37
C GLY A 64 -14.18 16.99 5.19
N LEU A 65 -13.33 16.17 4.57
CA LEU A 65 -12.48 15.19 5.27
C LEU A 65 -11.67 15.86 6.37
N SER A 66 -11.11 17.05 6.13
CA SER A 66 -10.40 17.83 7.15
C SER A 66 -11.26 18.21 8.37
N LEU A 67 -12.58 18.30 8.24
CA LEU A 67 -13.55 18.62 9.30
C LEU A 67 -14.08 17.38 10.04
N ILE A 68 -14.08 16.22 9.37
CA ILE A 68 -14.61 14.94 9.90
C ILE A 68 -13.50 14.02 10.44
N VAL A 69 -12.28 14.17 9.94
CA VAL A 69 -11.07 13.44 10.33
C VAL A 69 -10.22 14.13 11.43
N PRO A 70 -10.61 15.21 12.17
CA PRO A 70 -9.74 15.78 13.20
C PRO A 70 -9.54 14.84 14.41
N ALA A 71 -10.31 13.75 14.51
CA ALA A 71 -10.13 12.69 15.51
C ALA A 71 -9.18 11.56 15.09
N CYS A 72 -8.69 11.57 13.85
CA CYS A 72 -7.86 10.47 13.35
C CYS A 72 -6.36 10.79 13.44
N PHE A 73 -5.58 9.82 13.93
CA PHE A 73 -4.14 9.95 14.05
C PHE A 73 -3.53 10.27 12.68
N GLN A 74 -3.05 11.50 12.51
CA GLN A 74 -2.41 11.92 11.28
C GLN A 74 -0.96 11.45 11.33
N ALA A 75 -0.58 10.51 10.45
CA ALA A 75 0.83 10.38 10.08
C ALA A 75 1.18 11.57 9.17
N SER A 76 1.36 12.76 9.76
CA SER A 76 1.83 13.95 9.06
C SER A 76 3.33 13.83 8.80
N GLY A 77 3.70 13.16 7.73
CA GLY A 77 4.92 13.41 6.99
C GLY A 77 4.55 13.38 5.51
N ALA A 78 5.09 14.26 4.67
CA ALA A 78 4.90 14.08 3.23
C ALA A 78 5.45 12.69 2.87
N LEU A 79 4.55 11.78 2.57
CA LEU A 79 4.93 10.42 2.27
C LEU A 79 5.27 10.36 0.78
N ILE A 80 6.55 10.33 0.47
CA ILE A 80 7.01 10.34 -0.92
C ILE A 80 6.74 8.97 -1.50
N SER A 81 5.93 8.94 -2.56
CA SER A 81 5.74 7.75 -3.37
C SER A 81 7.00 7.49 -4.17
N VAL A 82 7.59 6.33 -3.95
CA VAL A 82 8.76 5.86 -4.68
C VAL A 82 8.33 4.83 -5.72
N PHE A 83 8.65 5.09 -6.98
CA PHE A 83 8.36 4.21 -8.13
C PHE A 83 9.56 3.34 -8.47
N THR A 84 9.33 2.04 -8.70
CA THR A 84 10.28 1.13 -9.37
C THR A 84 9.51 0.35 -10.44
N CYS A 85 10.05 0.16 -11.64
CA CYS A 85 9.40 -0.67 -12.68
C CYS A 85 9.59 -2.18 -12.46
N ALA A 86 9.94 -2.58 -11.24
CA ALA A 86 10.40 -3.92 -10.95
C ALA A 86 9.28 -4.84 -10.45
N THR A 87 9.55 -6.15 -10.51
CA THR A 87 8.68 -7.21 -10.02
C THR A 87 8.39 -7.06 -8.52
N PRO A 88 7.33 -7.68 -7.99
CA PRO A 88 7.03 -7.66 -6.56
C PRO A 88 8.24 -7.98 -5.67
N SER A 89 9.10 -8.90 -6.11
CA SER A 89 10.33 -9.34 -5.42
C SER A 89 11.33 -8.20 -5.17
N VAL A 90 11.51 -7.27 -6.12
CA VAL A 90 12.46 -6.14 -5.97
C VAL A 90 11.92 -5.05 -5.04
N THR A 91 10.60 -4.89 -4.96
CA THR A 91 9.96 -3.96 -4.02
C THR A 91 10.07 -4.45 -2.58
N LEU A 92 9.92 -5.76 -2.40
CA LEU A 92 10.18 -6.46 -1.14
C LEU A 92 11.63 -6.26 -0.71
N GLU A 93 12.59 -6.44 -1.61
CA GLU A 93 14.01 -6.12 -1.38
C GLU A 93 14.24 -4.64 -0.99
N LEU A 94 13.51 -3.69 -1.56
CA LEU A 94 13.64 -2.27 -1.18
C LEU A 94 13.33 -2.01 0.30
N SER A 95 12.32 -2.70 0.84
CA SER A 95 11.94 -2.60 2.26
C SER A 95 13.01 -3.14 3.21
N VAL A 96 13.83 -4.09 2.74
CA VAL A 96 14.97 -4.66 3.48
C VAL A 96 16.05 -3.61 3.71
N TYR A 97 16.31 -2.79 2.69
CA TYR A 97 17.33 -1.74 2.76
C TYR A 97 16.92 -0.56 3.65
N LEU A 98 15.62 -0.35 3.85
CA LEU A 98 15.06 0.80 4.52
C LEU A 98 14.69 0.47 5.97
N ASN A 99 15.56 0.83 6.92
CA ASN A 99 15.26 0.73 8.35
C ASN A 99 14.40 1.91 8.85
N ILE A 100 13.33 2.20 8.12
CA ILE A 100 12.37 3.28 8.37
C ILE A 100 10.96 2.72 8.30
N SER A 101 10.00 3.40 8.92
CA SER A 101 8.59 3.06 8.81
C SER A 101 8.09 3.43 7.43
N VAL A 102 7.45 2.47 6.78
CA VAL A 102 7.05 2.55 5.37
C VAL A 102 5.62 2.06 5.25
N PHE A 103 4.81 2.79 4.48
CA PHE A 103 3.46 2.38 4.14
C PHE A 103 3.43 1.89 2.69
N PHE A 104 2.88 0.71 2.44
CA PHE A 104 2.78 0.16 1.10
C PHE A 104 1.34 0.17 0.61
N PHE A 105 1.17 0.54 -0.65
CA PHE A 105 -0.10 0.37 -1.36
C PHE A 105 0.19 0.05 -2.83
N PHE A 106 -0.70 -0.75 -3.43
CA PHE A 106 -0.55 -1.29 -4.77
C PHE A 106 -1.63 -0.74 -5.69
N SER A 107 -1.23 -0.29 -6.87
CA SER A 107 -2.09 -0.24 -8.05
C SER A 107 -1.63 -1.35 -9.01
N TRP A 108 -2.53 -1.93 -9.81
CA TRP A 108 -2.24 -3.08 -10.70
C TRP A 108 -1.03 -2.88 -11.63
N VAL A 109 -0.64 -1.62 -11.85
CA VAL A 109 0.45 -1.23 -12.76
C VAL A 109 1.69 -0.71 -11.99
N ILE A 110 1.55 -0.32 -10.71
CA ILE A 110 2.56 0.49 -10.02
C ILE A 110 2.71 0.12 -8.54
N PHE A 111 3.95 -0.14 -8.13
CA PHE A 111 4.37 -0.27 -6.73
C PHE A 111 4.74 1.11 -6.19
N ARG A 112 4.10 1.52 -5.09
CA ARG A 112 4.37 2.81 -4.44
C ARG A 112 4.73 2.57 -2.99
N LEU A 113 5.93 3.02 -2.63
CA LEU A 113 6.42 3.02 -1.27
C LEU A 113 6.27 4.42 -0.70
N GLN A 114 5.63 4.57 0.46
CA GLN A 114 5.49 5.84 1.18
C GLN A 114 6.54 5.95 2.28
N VAL A 115 7.32 7.03 2.27
CA VAL A 115 8.32 7.35 3.31
C VAL A 115 8.08 8.72 3.91
N ARG A 116 8.12 8.85 5.24
CA ARG A 116 8.02 10.16 5.92
C ARG A 116 9.02 11.15 5.34
N GLU A 117 8.57 12.36 5.04
CA GLU A 117 9.40 13.42 4.43
C GLU A 117 10.75 13.63 5.11
N ARG A 118 10.75 13.60 6.45
CA ARG A 118 11.95 13.73 7.28
C ARG A 118 13.01 12.65 7.03
N ASP A 119 12.58 11.47 6.59
CA ASP A 119 13.43 10.30 6.34
C ASP A 119 13.90 10.24 4.88
N LEU A 120 13.35 11.08 3.97
CA LEU A 120 13.70 11.08 2.56
C LEU A 120 15.22 11.21 2.29
N PRO A 121 15.97 12.11 2.96
CA PRO A 121 17.41 12.21 2.71
C PRO A 121 18.15 10.89 3.00
N MET A 122 17.74 10.17 4.06
CA MET A 122 18.30 8.86 4.40
C MET A 122 17.95 7.81 3.35
N VAL A 123 16.72 7.82 2.83
CA VAL A 123 16.28 6.91 1.77
C VAL A 123 17.05 7.13 0.48
N MET A 124 17.16 8.39 0.05
CA MET A 124 17.94 8.74 -1.13
C MET A 124 19.38 8.29 -0.97
N HIS A 125 20.00 8.56 0.18
CA HIS A 125 21.36 8.12 0.45
C HIS A 125 21.50 6.60 0.37
N THR A 126 20.60 5.86 1.03
CA THR A 126 20.65 4.38 1.13
C THR A 126 20.43 3.70 -0.21
N LEU A 127 19.53 4.23 -1.04
CA LEU A 127 19.16 3.66 -2.33
C LEU A 127 20.04 4.13 -3.49
N SER A 128 20.78 5.24 -3.34
CA SER A 128 21.62 5.80 -4.41
C SER A 128 22.73 4.86 -4.90
N SER A 129 23.11 3.82 -4.12
CA SER A 129 24.08 2.81 -4.55
C SER A 129 23.51 1.79 -5.54
N GLU A 130 22.20 1.53 -5.46
CA GLU A 130 21.54 0.48 -6.26
C GLU A 130 20.62 1.08 -7.35
N PHE A 131 20.16 2.32 -7.16
CA PHE A 131 19.18 2.97 -8.02
C PHE A 131 19.65 4.32 -8.54
N THR A 132 19.34 4.58 -9.81
CA THR A 132 19.38 5.92 -10.37
C THR A 132 18.15 6.67 -9.89
N LEU A 133 18.36 7.73 -9.12
CA LEU A 133 17.29 8.48 -8.48
C LEU A 133 16.80 9.61 -9.38
N PHE A 134 15.49 9.69 -9.55
CA PHE A 134 14.78 10.77 -10.22
C PHE A 134 13.76 11.39 -9.30
N ARG A 135 13.43 12.66 -9.55
CA ARG A 135 12.35 13.39 -8.92
C ARG A 135 11.44 13.91 -10.01
N VAL A 136 10.14 13.74 -9.85
CA VAL A 136 9.16 14.40 -10.71
C VAL A 136 9.00 15.82 -10.20
N VAL A 137 9.21 16.83 -11.03
CA VAL A 137 8.97 18.25 -10.70
C VAL A 137 8.05 18.87 -11.75
N ASN A 138 6.89 19.38 -11.35
CA ASN A 138 5.84 19.88 -12.26
C ASN A 138 5.45 18.88 -13.37
N GLY A 139 5.51 17.58 -13.07
CA GLY A 139 5.26 16.51 -14.04
C GLY A 139 6.44 16.14 -14.94
N GLU A 140 7.58 16.83 -14.84
CA GLU A 140 8.80 16.49 -15.56
C GLU A 140 9.76 15.66 -14.70
N THR A 141 10.43 14.68 -15.29
CA THR A 141 11.39 13.84 -14.56
C THR A 141 12.77 14.48 -14.58
N VAL A 142 13.31 14.83 -13.41
CA VAL A 142 14.64 15.41 -13.23
C VAL A 142 15.54 14.47 -12.42
N ALA A 143 16.84 14.45 -12.71
CA ALA A 143 17.79 13.68 -11.91
C ALA A 143 17.83 14.19 -10.46
N ALA A 144 17.70 13.29 -9.49
CA ALA A 144 17.75 13.65 -8.09
C ALA A 144 19.21 13.60 -7.59
N HIS A 145 19.82 14.76 -7.38
CA HIS A 145 21.17 14.83 -6.83
C HIS A 145 21.17 14.53 -5.32
N ASN A 146 22.21 13.82 -4.85
CA ASN A 146 22.42 13.55 -3.43
C ASN A 146 22.49 14.88 -2.66
N LEU A 147 21.64 15.04 -1.63
CA LEU A 147 21.49 16.28 -0.83
C LEU A 147 22.74 16.66 0.01
N GLY A 148 23.90 16.01 -0.19
CA GLY A 148 25.15 16.32 0.52
C GLY A 148 25.15 16.00 2.02
N ILE A 149 24.04 15.49 2.57
CA ILE A 149 23.94 15.07 3.97
C ILE A 149 24.38 13.60 4.04
N THR A 150 25.68 13.36 4.19
CA THR A 150 26.25 12.00 4.31
C THR A 150 26.82 11.71 5.70
N ASN A 151 27.00 12.73 6.54
CA ASN A 151 27.63 12.57 7.85
C ASN A 151 26.72 11.83 8.82
N GLY A 152 26.99 10.54 9.01
CA GLY A 152 26.40 9.70 10.06
C GLY A 152 25.39 8.65 9.58
N PHE A 153 25.06 8.59 8.29
CA PHE A 153 24.18 7.54 7.76
C PHE A 153 24.95 6.22 7.57
N VAL A 154 24.77 5.30 8.51
CA VAL A 154 25.28 3.92 8.39
C VAL A 154 24.26 3.09 7.62
N LYS A 155 24.66 2.49 6.49
CA LYS A 155 23.82 1.54 5.76
C LYS A 155 23.45 0.40 6.72
N PRO A 156 22.16 0.08 6.92
CA PRO A 156 21.77 -1.02 7.78
C PRO A 156 22.45 -2.31 7.33
N LYS A 157 23.03 -3.07 8.26
CA LYS A 157 23.49 -4.43 7.95
C LYS A 157 22.24 -5.29 7.68
N LEU A 158 22.22 -6.02 6.57
CA LEU A 158 21.24 -7.09 6.35
C LEU A 158 21.50 -8.18 7.40
N VAL A 159 20.73 -8.14 8.48
CA VAL A 159 20.68 -9.21 9.47
C VAL A 159 19.27 -9.77 9.38
N PRO A 160 19.09 -11.10 9.25
CA PRO A 160 17.76 -11.72 9.21
C PRO A 160 16.91 -11.21 10.38
N ARG A 161 15.74 -10.67 10.08
CA ARG A 161 14.85 -10.09 11.08
C ARG A 161 13.83 -11.15 11.50
N PRO A 162 13.81 -11.59 12.78
CA PRO A 162 12.82 -12.55 13.21
C PRO A 162 11.42 -11.98 13.07
N ILE A 163 10.48 -12.82 12.66
CA ILE A 163 9.06 -12.46 12.62
C ILE A 163 8.55 -12.37 14.06
N ILE A 164 8.22 -11.16 14.51
CA ILE A 164 7.74 -10.89 15.87
C ILE A 164 6.23 -10.60 15.92
N HIS A 165 5.64 -10.22 14.78
CA HIS A 165 4.21 -9.94 14.69
C HIS A 165 3.43 -11.22 14.36
N PRO A 166 2.31 -11.49 15.06
CA PRO A 166 1.52 -12.67 14.76
C PRO A 166 0.91 -12.55 13.37
N LEU A 167 0.86 -13.69 12.68
CA LEU A 167 0.33 -13.81 11.34
C LEU A 167 -0.99 -14.56 11.37
N SER A 168 -1.95 -14.09 10.57
CA SER A 168 -3.22 -14.80 10.35
C SER A 168 -3.54 -14.84 8.85
N SER A 169 -4.20 -15.91 8.40
CA SER A 169 -4.60 -16.02 6.99
C SER A 169 -6.09 -16.37 6.92
N PRO A 170 -6.95 -15.41 6.53
CA PRO A 170 -8.37 -15.69 6.36
C PRO A 170 -8.61 -16.65 5.19
N SER A 171 -9.75 -17.34 5.19
CA SER A 171 -10.09 -18.31 4.15
C SER A 171 -10.45 -17.67 2.80
N ASN A 172 -10.62 -16.34 2.76
CA ASN A 172 -10.98 -15.58 1.57
C ASN A 172 -9.95 -15.75 0.45
N MET A 173 -10.41 -15.52 -0.78
CA MET A 173 -9.62 -15.51 -2.01
C MET A 173 -9.79 -14.16 -2.67
N PHE A 174 -8.67 -13.49 -2.92
CA PHE A 174 -8.64 -12.15 -3.50
C PHE A 174 -8.26 -12.24 -4.96
N CYS A 175 -8.79 -11.30 -5.75
CA CYS A 175 -8.34 -11.07 -7.11
C CYS A 175 -7.89 -9.62 -7.21
N VAL A 176 -6.78 -9.41 -7.92
CA VAL A 176 -6.28 -8.07 -8.25
C VAL A 176 -6.73 -7.77 -9.68
N THR A 177 -7.44 -6.64 -9.83
CA THR A 177 -8.02 -6.21 -11.10
C THR A 177 -7.84 -4.73 -11.28
N SER A 178 -7.88 -4.28 -12.52
CA SER A 178 -8.11 -2.88 -12.86
C SER A 178 -9.43 -2.68 -13.59
N LEU A 179 -9.76 -1.41 -13.79
CA LEU A 179 -10.96 -0.93 -14.44
C LEU A 179 -10.54 0.23 -15.35
N ASP A 180 -11.04 0.25 -16.58
CA ASP A 180 -10.86 1.40 -17.47
C ASP A 180 -11.65 2.60 -16.92
N PRO A 181 -11.01 3.76 -16.67
CA PRO A 181 -11.70 4.97 -16.20
C PRO A 181 -12.92 5.36 -17.03
N ASP A 182 -12.93 5.13 -18.34
CA ASP A 182 -14.05 5.46 -19.22
C ASP A 182 -15.26 4.54 -18.98
N THR A 183 -15.02 3.34 -18.45
CA THR A 183 -16.06 2.37 -18.10
C THR A 183 -16.57 2.54 -16.66
N LEU A 184 -15.85 3.28 -15.81
CA LEU A 184 -16.20 3.50 -14.40
C LEU A 184 -17.67 3.95 -14.20
N PRO A 185 -18.23 4.89 -14.99
CA PRO A 185 -19.63 5.29 -14.82
C PRO A 185 -20.63 4.13 -14.97
N SER A 186 -20.32 3.13 -15.80
CA SER A 186 -21.22 1.99 -16.05
C SER A 186 -21.32 1.03 -14.87
N VAL A 187 -20.32 1.01 -13.99
CA VAL A 187 -20.24 0.14 -12.80
C VAL A 187 -20.26 0.91 -11.49
N ALA A 188 -20.45 2.23 -11.54
CA ALA A 188 -20.36 3.11 -10.38
C ALA A 188 -21.38 2.73 -9.28
N THR A 189 -22.62 2.38 -9.65
CA THR A 189 -23.65 1.98 -8.69
C THR A 189 -23.29 0.69 -7.96
N LEU A 190 -22.74 -0.30 -8.69
CA LEU A 190 -22.26 -1.54 -8.11
C LEU A 190 -21.06 -1.32 -7.19
N LEU A 191 -20.11 -0.49 -7.61
CA LEU A 191 -18.96 -0.13 -6.77
C LEU A 191 -19.41 0.61 -5.51
N MET A 192 -20.36 1.53 -5.61
CA MET A 192 -20.93 2.21 -4.44
C MET A 192 -21.61 1.22 -3.49
N ASP A 193 -22.38 0.27 -4.02
CA ASP A 193 -23.01 -0.80 -3.22
C ASP A 193 -21.99 -1.63 -2.44
N VAL A 194 -20.91 -2.05 -3.13
CA VAL A 194 -19.80 -2.78 -2.52
C VAL A 194 -19.05 -1.93 -1.48
N MET A 195 -18.73 -0.68 -1.81
CA MET A 195 -17.91 0.21 -0.96
C MET A 195 -18.63 0.69 0.30
N PHE A 196 -19.95 0.92 0.24
CA PHE A 196 -20.67 1.64 1.30
C PHE A 196 -21.84 0.87 1.93
N TYR A 197 -22.40 -0.14 1.25
CA TYR A 197 -23.63 -0.80 1.70
C TYR A 197 -23.45 -2.29 2.03
N SER A 198 -22.43 -2.93 1.45
CA SER A 198 -22.22 -4.38 1.59
C SER A 198 -21.53 -4.80 2.91
N GLY A 199 -21.12 -3.86 3.76
CA GLY A 199 -20.62 -4.16 5.11
C GLY A 199 -19.30 -4.95 5.14
N GLY A 200 -18.30 -4.60 4.33
CA GLY A 200 -16.96 -5.20 4.46
C GLY A 200 -16.57 -6.21 3.39
N ILE A 201 -17.39 -6.42 2.37
CA ILE A 201 -17.05 -7.41 1.36
C ILE A 201 -16.11 -6.74 0.33
N VAL A 202 -14.79 -6.82 0.59
CA VAL A 202 -13.73 -6.59 -0.39
C VAL A 202 -14.12 -7.28 -1.71
N VAL A 203 -13.69 -6.79 -2.87
CA VAL A 203 -13.90 -7.47 -4.17
C VAL A 203 -13.25 -8.87 -4.15
N ILE A 204 -13.98 -9.82 -3.57
CA ILE A 204 -13.70 -11.25 -3.53
C ILE A 204 -14.19 -11.80 -4.86
N GLN A 205 -13.64 -12.94 -5.28
CA GLN A 205 -14.06 -13.66 -6.47
C GLN A 205 -15.61 -13.78 -6.62
N SER A 206 -16.35 -13.85 -5.51
CA SER A 206 -17.82 -13.86 -5.49
C SER A 206 -18.46 -12.61 -6.11
N HIS A 207 -17.83 -11.44 -6.03
CA HIS A 207 -18.34 -10.20 -6.61
C HIS A 207 -17.97 -10.00 -8.06
N PHE A 208 -16.95 -10.67 -8.59
CA PHE A 208 -16.64 -10.59 -10.02
C PHE A 208 -17.84 -10.97 -10.88
N ARG A 209 -18.72 -11.84 -10.37
CA ARG A 209 -19.98 -12.23 -11.02
C ARG A 209 -21.03 -11.11 -11.07
N LEU A 210 -20.89 -10.07 -10.25
CA LEU A 210 -21.79 -8.92 -10.23
C LEU A 210 -21.40 -7.88 -11.28
N PHE A 211 -20.13 -7.84 -11.69
CA PHE A 211 -19.66 -6.89 -12.71
C PHE A 211 -20.03 -7.39 -14.12
N PRO A 212 -20.38 -6.48 -15.04
CA PRO A 212 -20.55 -6.83 -16.45
C PRO A 212 -19.26 -7.44 -17.03
N ASN A 213 -19.42 -8.36 -17.98
CA ASN A 213 -18.28 -8.97 -18.67
C ASN A 213 -17.40 -7.91 -19.34
N ASN A 214 -16.08 -8.13 -19.35
CA ASN A 214 -15.07 -7.28 -20.00
C ASN A 214 -14.91 -5.87 -19.43
N VAL A 215 -15.45 -5.58 -18.25
CA VAL A 215 -15.24 -4.29 -17.57
C VAL A 215 -14.06 -4.36 -16.59
N LEU A 216 -13.90 -5.50 -15.92
CA LEU A 216 -12.76 -5.76 -15.04
C LEU A 216 -11.64 -6.46 -15.80
N PHE A 217 -10.42 -5.91 -15.73
CA PHE A 217 -9.22 -6.48 -16.32
C PHE A 217 -8.37 -7.12 -15.23
N THR A 218 -8.29 -8.45 -15.24
CA THR A 218 -7.43 -9.25 -14.36
C THR A 218 -6.31 -9.91 -15.17
N SER A 219 -5.28 -10.43 -14.50
CA SER A 219 -4.22 -11.18 -15.18
C SER A 219 -4.82 -12.39 -15.90
N ALA A 220 -4.31 -12.69 -17.10
CA ALA A 220 -4.88 -13.69 -18.01
C ALA A 220 -4.91 -15.13 -17.43
N SER A 221 -4.23 -15.38 -16.31
CA SER A 221 -4.12 -16.67 -15.63
C SER A 221 -5.27 -16.97 -14.66
N GLY A 222 -6.12 -16.01 -14.32
CA GLY A 222 -7.15 -16.22 -13.29
C GLY A 222 -6.56 -16.45 -11.89
N GLU A 223 -5.33 -15.97 -11.68
CA GLU A 223 -4.60 -16.09 -10.42
C GLU A 223 -5.40 -15.51 -9.24
N LEU A 224 -5.55 -16.33 -8.22
CA LEU A 224 -6.15 -15.94 -6.96
C LEU A 224 -5.09 -15.80 -5.89
N TRP A 225 -5.33 -14.87 -4.99
CA TRP A 225 -4.38 -14.44 -3.98
C TRP A 225 -4.90 -14.75 -2.59
N LYS A 226 -4.05 -15.33 -1.76
CA LYS A 226 -4.28 -15.54 -0.33
C LYS A 226 -3.72 -14.36 0.45
N MET A 227 -4.50 -13.89 1.41
CA MET A 227 -4.05 -12.85 2.33
C MET A 227 -3.34 -13.47 3.54
N VAL A 228 -2.24 -12.85 3.94
CA VAL A 228 -1.57 -13.00 5.22
C VAL A 228 -1.65 -11.65 5.91
N ARG A 229 -2.46 -11.55 6.95
CA ARG A 229 -2.58 -10.36 7.80
C ARG A 229 -1.50 -10.42 8.88
N ILE A 230 -0.85 -9.27 9.09
CA ILE A 230 0.27 -9.09 10.01
C ILE A 230 -0.14 -8.14 11.15
N GLY A 231 0.11 -8.56 12.38
CA GLY A 231 -0.16 -7.80 13.59
C GLY A 231 -1.38 -8.32 14.36
N GLY A 232 -1.22 -8.47 15.68
CA GLY A 232 -2.29 -8.89 16.60
C GLY A 232 -2.94 -7.71 17.34
N GLN A 233 -2.31 -6.54 17.23
CA GLN A 233 -2.76 -5.23 17.72
C GLN A 233 -2.36 -4.19 16.67
N PRO A 234 -2.94 -2.97 16.68
CA PRO A 234 -2.55 -1.93 15.74
C PRO A 234 -1.04 -1.67 15.76
N LEU A 235 -0.40 -1.77 14.58
CA LEU A 235 1.05 -1.67 14.40
C LEU A 235 1.58 -0.24 14.62
N GLY A 236 0.72 0.77 14.43
CA GLY A 236 1.13 2.17 14.46
C GLY A 236 2.03 2.54 13.28
N PHE A 237 2.74 3.67 13.39
CA PHE A 237 3.50 4.27 12.28
C PHE A 237 4.99 4.48 12.58
N ASP A 238 5.48 4.06 13.75
CA ASP A 238 6.86 4.32 14.17
C ASP A 238 7.76 3.09 14.11
N GLU A 239 7.18 1.90 14.25
CA GLU A 239 7.94 0.65 14.18
C GLU A 239 8.48 0.43 12.75
N CYS A 240 9.74 0.01 12.66
CA CYS A 240 10.45 -0.19 11.40
C CYS A 240 10.73 -1.69 11.19
N GLY A 241 10.79 -2.11 9.93
CA GLY A 241 11.18 -3.48 9.57
C GLY A 241 10.05 -4.53 9.66
N ILE A 242 8.80 -4.13 9.90
CA ILE A 242 7.64 -5.03 9.82
C ILE A 242 7.52 -5.64 8.42
N VAL A 243 7.56 -4.78 7.39
CA VAL A 243 7.53 -5.23 6.00
C VAL A 243 8.72 -6.14 5.70
N ALA A 244 9.92 -5.78 6.19
CA ALA A 244 11.14 -6.57 6.03
C ALA A 244 11.02 -8.00 6.59
N GLN A 245 10.40 -8.17 7.77
CA GLN A 245 10.16 -9.49 8.37
C GLN A 245 9.31 -10.43 7.49
N ILE A 246 8.51 -9.87 6.59
CA ILE A 246 7.68 -10.66 5.67
C ILE A 246 8.33 -10.77 4.30
N SER A 247 8.93 -9.67 3.85
CA SER A 247 9.46 -9.52 2.51
C SER A 247 10.76 -10.28 2.29
N GLU A 248 11.67 -10.30 3.27
CA GLU A 248 12.95 -11.03 3.23
C GLU A 248 12.76 -12.54 3.02
N PRO A 249 11.97 -13.27 3.85
CA PRO A 249 11.79 -14.70 3.68
C PRO A 249 11.01 -15.05 2.40
N LEU A 250 10.06 -14.22 1.98
CA LEU A 250 9.33 -14.43 0.72
C LEU A 250 10.23 -14.23 -0.50
N ALA A 251 11.06 -13.18 -0.51
CA ALA A 251 12.03 -12.95 -1.57
C ALA A 251 13.08 -14.07 -1.64
N THR A 252 13.57 -14.54 -0.49
CA THR A 252 14.51 -15.68 -0.41
C THR A 252 13.92 -16.96 -0.99
N ALA A 253 12.60 -17.15 -0.84
CA ALA A 253 11.86 -18.27 -1.38
C ALA A 253 11.36 -18.05 -2.83
N ASP A 254 11.71 -16.92 -3.46
CA ASP A 254 11.22 -16.48 -4.78
C ASP A 254 9.68 -16.49 -4.89
N ILE A 255 9.02 -16.05 -3.83
CA ILE A 255 7.55 -15.97 -3.76
C ILE A 255 7.15 -14.51 -4.01
N PRO A 256 6.42 -14.20 -5.11
CA PRO A 256 5.91 -12.86 -5.32
C PRO A 256 4.82 -12.54 -4.28
N ALA A 257 4.73 -11.28 -3.86
CA ALA A 257 3.65 -10.84 -2.99
C ALA A 257 3.28 -9.38 -3.26
N TYR A 258 1.98 -9.07 -3.19
CA TYR A 258 1.53 -7.70 -2.97
C TYR A 258 1.47 -7.41 -1.47
N TYR A 259 1.59 -6.15 -1.08
CA TYR A 259 1.65 -5.74 0.33
C TYR A 259 0.84 -4.47 0.59
N ILE A 260 -0.26 -4.56 1.31
CA ILE A 260 -1.14 -3.43 1.59
C ILE A 260 -1.06 -3.10 3.07
N SER A 261 -0.47 -1.95 3.38
CA SER A 261 -0.58 -1.37 4.70
C SER A 261 -1.94 -0.69 4.85
N THR A 262 -2.57 -0.89 5.99
CA THR A 262 -3.77 -0.19 6.43
C THR A 262 -3.43 0.59 7.68
N PHE A 263 -4.35 1.42 8.17
CA PHE A 263 -4.09 2.27 9.33
C PHE A 263 -3.68 1.48 10.57
N LYS A 264 -4.18 0.25 10.72
CA LYS A 264 -3.93 -0.59 11.91
C LYS A 264 -3.04 -1.79 11.60
N PHE A 265 -3.15 -2.39 10.43
CA PHE A 265 -2.51 -3.68 10.12
C PHE A 265 -1.87 -3.70 8.74
N ASP A 266 -0.96 -4.62 8.55
CA ASP A 266 -0.36 -4.91 7.25
C ASP A 266 -0.93 -6.20 6.66
N HIS A 267 -0.93 -6.30 5.33
CA HIS A 267 -1.51 -7.42 4.60
C HIS A 267 -0.62 -7.80 3.42
N ALA A 268 -0.07 -9.00 3.41
CA ALA A 268 0.57 -9.56 2.23
C ALA A 268 -0.44 -10.40 1.43
N LEU A 269 -0.56 -10.16 0.13
CA LEU A 269 -1.27 -11.04 -0.79
C LEU A 269 -0.23 -11.90 -1.52
N VAL A 270 -0.33 -13.21 -1.37
CA VAL A 270 0.56 -14.21 -1.99
C VAL A 270 -0.23 -15.10 -2.95
N PRO A 271 0.39 -15.67 -4.00
CA PRO A 271 -0.29 -16.63 -4.87
C PRO A 271 -0.83 -17.79 -4.05
N GLU A 272 -2.09 -18.17 -4.27
CA GLU A 272 -2.69 -19.25 -3.50
C GLU A 272 -1.98 -20.59 -3.70
N GLU A 273 -1.51 -20.86 -4.92
CA GLU A 273 -0.74 -22.07 -5.24
C GLU A 273 0.57 -22.18 -4.43
N ASN A 274 1.12 -21.05 -3.97
CA ASN A 274 2.35 -20.97 -3.17
C ASN A 274 2.10 -21.03 -1.65
N ILE A 275 0.86 -21.18 -1.17
CA ILE A 275 0.54 -21.00 0.26
C ILE A 275 1.35 -21.93 1.19
N GLN A 276 1.63 -23.16 0.78
CA GLN A 276 2.45 -24.10 1.57
C GLN A 276 3.92 -23.68 1.64
N SER A 277 4.43 -23.04 0.60
CA SER A 277 5.78 -22.48 0.57
C SER A 277 5.86 -21.21 1.41
N VAL A 278 4.83 -20.35 1.35
CA VAL A 278 4.68 -19.16 2.20
C VAL A 278 4.68 -19.54 3.68
N ILE A 279 3.86 -20.51 4.09
CA ILE A 279 3.81 -20.98 5.48
C ILE A 279 5.18 -21.49 5.94
N ARG A 280 5.91 -22.20 5.08
CA ARG A 280 7.27 -22.68 5.41
C ARG A 280 8.25 -21.52 5.53
N ALA A 281 8.27 -20.59 4.59
CA ALA A 281 9.14 -19.42 4.61
C ALA A 281 8.92 -18.58 5.89
N LEU A 282 7.66 -18.30 6.22
CA LEU A 282 7.29 -17.48 7.38
C LEU A 282 7.34 -18.24 8.72
N ARG A 283 7.38 -19.57 8.75
CA ARG A 283 7.57 -20.33 10.02
C ARG A 283 9.03 -20.51 10.41
N THR A 284 9.94 -20.62 9.44
CA THR A 284 11.33 -21.03 9.68
C THR A 284 12.10 -19.99 10.53
N GLU A 285 11.69 -18.73 10.49
CA GLU A 285 12.34 -17.65 11.26
C GLU A 285 11.69 -17.39 12.63
N SER A 286 10.50 -17.92 12.91
CA SER A 286 9.87 -17.82 14.23
C SER A 286 10.57 -18.70 15.28
N THR A 287 11.26 -19.77 14.86
CA THR A 287 11.97 -20.71 15.74
C THR A 287 13.40 -20.30 16.12
N ALA A 288 13.90 -19.15 15.67
CA ALA A 288 15.25 -18.68 16.02
C ALA A 288 15.31 -17.84 17.32
N ALA A 289 14.18 -17.65 18.00
CA ALA A 289 14.08 -16.92 19.27
C ALA A 289 13.58 -17.82 20.42
N GLN A 290 14.39 -18.82 20.79
CA GLN A 290 14.36 -19.49 22.10
C GLN A 290 15.78 -19.72 22.59
#